data_AF-A0A952SYX0-F1
#
_entry.id   AF-A0A952SYX0-F1
#
_cell.length_a   1.000
_cell.length_b   1.000
_cell.length_c   1.000
_cell.angle_alpha   90.00
_cell.angle_beta   90.00
_cell.angle_gamma   90.00
#
_symmetry.space_group_name_H-M   'P 1'
#
loop_
_entity.id
_entity.type
_entity.pdbx_description
1 polymer ?
#
loop_
_entity_poly.entity_id
_entity_poly.type
_entity_poly.pdbx_seq_one_letter_code
_entity_poly.pdbx_strand_id
1 'polypeptide(L)'
;NPQAAKDRGINDGDYVYIDGNPVDRPYRGWKPSDPYYKVARLMIRAKYNPAYPYHVTMAKHAPYVSTPKSVKGHETRPDGRAIAIDTGYQSNFRYGAQQSFTRSWLMPMHQTDSLPGKSANGLKFKWGFEIDHHAVNTVPKECLIRITKAEDGGIGARGPWEPVRTGFTPGQENEFMIKWLKGEHIKIKV
;
A
#
# COMPACT_ATOMS: atom_id res chain seq x y z
N ASN A 1 11.42 1.87 5.83
CA ASN A 1 12.70 1.89 6.56
C ASN A 1 12.74 0.72 7.57
N PRO A 2 13.81 -0.09 7.64
CA PRO A 2 13.91 -1.22 8.57
C PRO A 2 13.86 -0.82 10.05
N GLN A 3 14.60 0.21 10.45
CA GLN A 3 14.66 0.64 11.86
C GLN A 3 13.30 1.15 12.34
N ALA A 4 12.62 1.98 11.53
CA ALA A 4 11.30 2.49 11.89
C ALA A 4 10.24 1.39 12.11
N ALA A 5 10.37 0.27 11.40
CA ALA A 5 9.51 -0.89 11.58
C ALA A 5 9.89 -1.69 12.83
N LYS A 6 11.19 -1.93 13.08
CA LYS A 6 11.71 -2.59 14.28
C LYS A 6 11.28 -1.86 15.56
N ASP A 7 11.39 -0.53 15.60
CA ASP A 7 10.96 0.29 16.74
C ASP A 7 9.46 0.20 17.04
N ARG A 8 8.67 -0.30 16.08
CA ARG A 8 7.22 -0.52 16.20
C ARG A 8 6.84 -2.00 16.34
N GLY A 9 7.82 -2.89 16.50
CA GLY A 9 7.59 -4.34 16.59
C GLY A 9 7.00 -4.96 15.31
N ILE A 10 7.26 -4.35 14.14
CA ILE A 10 6.83 -4.85 12.83
C ILE A 10 8.02 -5.52 12.16
N ASN A 11 7.95 -6.82 11.94
CA ASN A 11 8.99 -7.57 11.23
C ASN A 11 8.84 -7.39 9.70
N ASP A 12 9.91 -7.67 8.96
CA ASP A 12 9.81 -7.78 7.51
C ASP A 12 8.79 -8.88 7.15
N GLY A 13 7.87 -8.58 6.26
CA GLY A 13 6.83 -9.51 5.83
C GLY A 13 5.59 -9.61 6.72
N ASP A 14 5.55 -8.96 7.90
CA ASP A 14 4.33 -8.90 8.73
C ASP A 14 3.19 -8.21 7.99
N TYR A 15 1.95 -8.61 8.26
CA TYR A 15 0.79 -7.87 7.81
C TYR A 15 0.51 -6.70 8.75
N VAL A 16 0.18 -5.56 8.16
CA VAL A 16 -0.13 -4.32 8.86
C VAL A 16 -1.41 -3.72 8.33
N TYR A 17 -2.18 -3.10 9.21
CA TYR A 17 -3.22 -2.17 8.81
C TYR A 17 -2.61 -0.81 8.51
N ILE A 18 -3.01 -0.26 7.38
CA ILE A 18 -2.69 1.11 6.99
C ILE A 18 -3.98 1.87 6.94
N ASP A 19 -4.00 3.02 7.59
CA ASP A 19 -5.20 3.82 7.54
C ASP A 19 -4.88 5.34 7.38
N GLY A 20 -5.82 6.17 6.97
CA GLY A 20 -5.65 7.61 6.73
C GLY A 20 -5.96 8.54 7.92
N ASN A 21 -6.89 9.48 7.78
CA ASN A 21 -7.37 10.32 8.88
C ASN A 21 -8.42 9.57 9.74
N PRO A 22 -8.33 9.52 11.09
CA PRO A 22 -9.32 8.84 11.94
C PRO A 22 -10.77 9.29 11.76
N VAL A 23 -11.01 10.55 11.33
CA VAL A 23 -12.36 11.05 11.02
C VAL A 23 -12.94 10.38 9.77
N ASP A 24 -12.08 9.86 8.90
CA ASP A 24 -12.43 9.34 7.58
C ASP A 24 -12.18 7.84 7.40
N ARG A 25 -11.35 7.21 8.23
CA ARG A 25 -10.85 5.83 8.02
C ARG A 25 -11.90 4.75 8.30
N PRO A 26 -12.23 3.79 7.42
CA PRO A 26 -11.93 3.74 6.00
C PRO A 26 -12.95 4.53 5.15
N TYR A 27 -14.07 4.93 5.73
CA TYR A 27 -14.98 5.94 5.21
C TYR A 27 -15.67 6.64 6.40
N ARG A 28 -16.33 7.77 6.15
CA ARG A 28 -17.03 8.54 7.21
C ARG A 28 -18.10 7.68 7.89
N GLY A 29 -18.07 7.61 9.22
CA GLY A 29 -19.09 6.92 10.03
C GLY A 29 -18.99 5.40 10.08
N TRP A 30 -17.90 4.82 9.56
CA TRP A 30 -17.59 3.40 9.64
C TRP A 30 -17.70 2.82 11.06
N LYS A 31 -17.98 1.52 11.12
CA LYS A 31 -17.95 0.73 12.36
C LYS A 31 -17.31 -0.62 12.07
N PRO A 32 -16.63 -1.27 13.02
CA PRO A 32 -16.08 -2.62 12.81
C PRO A 32 -17.13 -3.68 12.43
N SER A 33 -18.38 -3.48 12.86
CA SER A 33 -19.51 -4.34 12.52
C SER A 33 -20.04 -4.14 11.10
N ASP A 34 -19.63 -3.08 10.40
CA ASP A 34 -20.06 -2.82 9.04
C ASP A 34 -19.40 -3.82 8.08
N PRO A 35 -20.18 -4.59 7.28
CA PRO A 35 -19.62 -5.53 6.33
C PRO A 35 -18.63 -4.90 5.33
N TYR A 36 -18.83 -3.62 4.98
CA TYR A 36 -17.99 -2.88 4.04
C TYR A 36 -16.64 -2.47 4.66
N TYR A 37 -16.54 -2.45 6.00
CA TYR A 37 -15.29 -2.12 6.70
C TYR A 37 -14.10 -2.96 6.22
N LYS A 38 -14.31 -4.27 6.08
CA LYS A 38 -13.29 -5.22 5.63
C LYS A 38 -12.91 -5.03 4.16
N VAL A 39 -13.85 -4.59 3.34
CA VAL A 39 -13.59 -4.28 1.92
C VAL A 39 -12.83 -2.97 1.79
N ALA A 40 -13.08 -2.01 2.68
CA ALA A 40 -12.57 -0.65 2.57
C ALA A 40 -11.27 -0.38 3.34
N ARG A 41 -10.92 -1.14 4.38
CA ARG A 41 -9.70 -0.94 5.18
C ARG A 41 -8.52 -1.74 4.64
N LEU A 42 -7.38 -1.07 4.37
CA LEU A 42 -6.20 -1.75 3.82
C LEU A 42 -5.48 -2.59 4.88
N MET A 43 -5.29 -3.87 4.55
CA MET A 43 -4.29 -4.72 5.16
C MET A 43 -3.26 -5.14 4.12
N ILE A 44 -1.98 -4.84 4.38
CA ILE A 44 -0.88 -5.09 3.44
C ILE A 44 0.32 -5.65 4.17
N ARG A 45 1.17 -6.39 3.46
CA ARG A 45 2.46 -6.85 3.96
C ARG A 45 3.46 -5.70 4.02
N ALA A 46 4.11 -5.50 5.16
CA ALA A 46 5.25 -4.63 5.31
C ALA A 46 6.48 -5.24 4.60
N LYS A 47 7.21 -4.43 3.84
CA LYS A 47 8.49 -4.85 3.25
C LYS A 47 9.59 -3.89 3.66
N TYR A 48 10.67 -4.43 4.21
CA TYR A 48 11.84 -3.66 4.55
C TYR A 48 12.55 -3.18 3.29
N ASN A 49 12.82 -1.87 3.26
CA ASN A 49 13.64 -1.25 2.25
C ASN A 49 14.48 -0.14 2.92
N PRO A 50 15.82 -0.29 2.97
CA PRO A 50 16.73 0.65 3.63
C PRO A 50 16.86 1.99 2.90
N ALA A 51 16.43 2.08 1.63
CA ALA A 51 16.48 3.33 0.87
C ALA A 51 15.44 4.36 1.36
N TYR A 52 14.42 3.95 2.12
CA TYR A 52 13.42 4.89 2.63
C TYR A 52 13.88 5.58 3.92
N PRO A 53 13.67 6.90 4.04
CA PRO A 53 13.82 7.63 5.30
C PRO A 53 12.95 7.05 6.43
N TYR A 54 13.32 7.34 7.69
CA TYR A 54 12.67 6.75 8.87
C TYR A 54 11.14 7.01 8.92
N HIS A 55 10.70 8.23 8.62
CA HIS A 55 9.28 8.64 8.70
C HIS A 55 8.52 8.54 7.38
N VAL A 56 9.12 7.95 6.33
CA VAL A 56 8.53 7.87 4.99
C VAL A 56 8.42 6.41 4.57
N THR A 57 7.31 6.09 3.92
CA THR A 57 7.07 4.78 3.32
C THR A 57 6.25 4.93 2.04
N MET A 58 6.06 3.83 1.32
CA MET A 58 5.30 3.81 0.08
C MET A 58 4.48 2.52 -0.01
N ALA A 59 3.20 2.66 -0.34
CA ALA A 59 2.39 1.56 -0.85
C ALA A 59 2.45 1.62 -2.39
N LYS A 60 2.97 0.57 -3.03
CA LYS A 60 2.96 0.50 -4.50
C LYS A 60 1.52 0.37 -4.99
N HIS A 61 1.21 1.05 -6.10
CA HIS A 61 -0.10 0.94 -6.73
C HIS A 61 -0.34 -0.49 -7.20
N ALA A 62 -1.40 -1.13 -6.71
CA ALA A 62 -1.78 -2.46 -7.12
C ALA A 62 -3.00 -2.41 -8.03
N PRO A 63 -3.02 -3.22 -9.11
CA PRO A 63 -4.12 -3.23 -10.07
C PRO A 63 -5.38 -3.93 -9.55
N TYR A 64 -5.25 -4.95 -8.68
CA TYR A 64 -6.40 -5.75 -8.22
C TYR A 64 -6.72 -5.49 -6.75
N VAL A 65 -7.71 -4.63 -6.51
CA VAL A 65 -8.18 -4.23 -5.18
C VAL A 65 -9.11 -5.25 -4.53
N SER A 66 -9.34 -5.17 -3.23
CA SER A 66 -10.32 -6.07 -2.58
C SER A 66 -11.75 -5.73 -2.99
N THR A 67 -12.58 -6.76 -3.13
CA THR A 67 -14.01 -6.67 -3.39
C THR A 67 -14.75 -7.49 -2.33
N PRO A 68 -16.08 -7.31 -2.15
CA PRO A 68 -16.86 -8.14 -1.22
C PRO A 68 -16.66 -9.64 -1.47
N LYS A 69 -16.55 -10.06 -2.75
CA LYS A 69 -16.37 -11.46 -3.14
C LYS A 69 -14.94 -11.97 -2.87
N SER A 70 -13.91 -11.16 -3.11
CA SER A 70 -12.53 -11.56 -2.79
C SER A 70 -12.28 -11.62 -1.29
N VAL A 71 -12.89 -10.72 -0.51
CA VAL A 71 -12.86 -10.74 0.96
C VAL A 71 -13.55 -12.01 1.47
N LYS A 72 -14.77 -12.30 1.00
CA LYS A 72 -15.46 -13.56 1.33
C LYS A 72 -14.59 -14.76 0.99
N GLY A 73 -13.97 -14.78 -0.20
CA GLY A 73 -13.03 -15.82 -0.60
C GLY A 73 -11.88 -16.01 0.38
N HIS A 74 -11.19 -14.94 0.75
CA HIS A 74 -10.11 -14.98 1.73
C HIS A 74 -10.57 -15.54 3.08
N GLU A 75 -11.74 -15.14 3.58
CA GLU A 75 -12.21 -15.51 4.91
C GLU A 75 -12.78 -16.93 4.98
N THR A 76 -13.39 -17.43 3.91
CA THR A 76 -14.08 -18.74 3.93
C THR A 76 -13.29 -19.87 3.30
N ARG A 77 -12.29 -19.57 2.45
CA ARG A 77 -11.53 -20.62 1.77
C ARG A 77 -10.48 -21.23 2.70
N PRO A 78 -10.28 -22.57 2.68
CA PRO A 78 -9.23 -23.22 3.46
C PRO A 78 -7.81 -22.74 3.11
N ASP A 79 -7.58 -22.32 1.86
CA ASP A 79 -6.28 -21.81 1.39
C ASP A 79 -6.04 -20.32 1.70
N GLY A 80 -7.05 -19.62 2.24
CA GLY A 80 -6.99 -18.20 2.58
C GLY A 80 -6.77 -17.25 1.40
N ARG A 81 -6.92 -17.71 0.15
CA ARG A 81 -6.71 -16.87 -1.05
C ARG A 81 -7.85 -15.89 -1.24
N ALA A 82 -7.51 -14.64 -1.55
CA ALA A 82 -8.49 -13.57 -1.85
C ALA A 82 -9.05 -13.69 -3.28
N ILE A 83 -9.80 -14.77 -3.55
CA ILE A 83 -10.39 -15.08 -4.87
C ILE A 83 -11.91 -15.11 -4.80
N ALA A 84 -12.55 -14.40 -5.72
CA ALA A 84 -13.98 -14.52 -5.97
C ALA A 84 -14.26 -15.85 -6.70
N ILE A 85 -15.00 -16.76 -6.05
CA ILE A 85 -15.20 -18.15 -6.51
C ILE A 85 -15.91 -18.21 -7.88
N ASP A 86 -16.84 -17.30 -8.12
CA ASP A 86 -17.71 -17.29 -9.29
C ASP A 86 -17.07 -16.65 -10.53
N THR A 87 -16.12 -15.73 -10.35
CA THR A 87 -15.50 -14.97 -11.45
C THR A 87 -14.02 -15.28 -11.64
N GLY A 88 -13.38 -15.94 -10.68
CA GLY A 88 -11.93 -16.15 -10.65
C GLY A 88 -11.11 -14.90 -10.35
N TYR A 89 -11.75 -13.75 -10.07
CA TYR A 89 -11.04 -12.52 -9.74
C TYR A 89 -10.18 -12.69 -8.49
N GLN A 90 -8.86 -12.48 -8.63
CA GLN A 90 -7.92 -12.54 -7.53
C GLN A 90 -7.46 -11.14 -7.13
N SER A 91 -7.74 -10.75 -5.89
CA SER A 91 -7.22 -9.52 -5.32
C SER A 91 -5.74 -9.66 -4.95
N ASN A 92 -4.99 -8.57 -5.08
CA ASN A 92 -3.65 -8.46 -4.51
C ASN A 92 -3.70 -8.34 -2.97
N PHE A 93 -4.84 -7.94 -2.41
CA PHE A 93 -5.02 -7.70 -0.99
C PHE A 93 -6.08 -8.61 -0.39
N ARG A 94 -5.90 -8.98 0.89
CA ARG A 94 -6.95 -9.64 1.67
C ARG A 94 -8.08 -8.68 2.03
N TYR A 95 -7.72 -7.42 2.30
CA TYR A 95 -8.63 -6.34 2.68
C TYR A 95 -8.16 -5.00 2.08
N GLY A 96 -9.09 -4.19 1.60
CA GLY A 96 -8.83 -2.83 1.12
C GLY A 96 -8.02 -2.72 -0.18
N ALA A 97 -7.39 -1.55 -0.33
CA ALA A 97 -6.54 -1.16 -1.43
C ALA A 97 -5.55 -0.08 -0.98
N GLN A 98 -4.50 0.19 -1.76
CA GLN A 98 -3.64 1.36 -1.57
C GLN A 98 -4.41 2.69 -1.50
N GLN A 99 -5.61 2.76 -2.09
CA GLN A 99 -6.47 3.95 -2.06
C GLN A 99 -7.36 4.03 -0.81
N SER A 100 -7.39 2.99 0.04
CA SER A 100 -8.23 2.94 1.25
C SER A 100 -7.90 3.99 2.31
N PHE A 101 -6.69 4.54 2.26
CA PHE A 101 -6.22 5.53 3.23
C PHE A 101 -6.09 6.93 2.60
N THR A 102 -6.42 7.07 1.32
CA THR A 102 -6.38 8.35 0.60
C THR A 102 -7.76 9.00 0.63
N ARG A 103 -7.78 10.33 0.62
CA ARG A 103 -9.00 11.13 0.51
C ARG A 103 -8.76 12.21 -0.51
N SER A 104 -9.64 12.30 -1.51
CA SER A 104 -9.57 13.36 -2.50
C SER A 104 -9.74 14.72 -1.83
N TRP A 105 -8.82 15.63 -2.14
CA TRP A 105 -8.96 17.05 -1.84
C TRP A 105 -9.30 17.81 -3.14
N LEU A 106 -10.49 18.41 -3.18
CA LEU A 106 -10.95 19.18 -4.33
C LEU A 106 -10.36 20.59 -4.25
N MET A 107 -9.17 20.78 -4.85
CA MET A 107 -8.48 22.07 -4.85
C MET A 107 -9.39 23.15 -5.46
N PRO A 108 -9.74 24.22 -4.72
CA PRO A 108 -10.57 25.30 -5.24
C PRO A 108 -9.97 25.98 -6.48
N MET A 109 -8.64 26.05 -6.55
CA MET A 109 -7.93 26.63 -7.69
C MET A 109 -8.12 25.85 -9.00
N HIS A 110 -8.48 24.56 -8.95
CA HIS A 110 -8.79 23.75 -10.13
C HIS A 110 -10.27 23.88 -10.57
N GLN A 111 -11.06 24.70 -9.87
CA GLN A 111 -12.50 24.87 -10.11
C GLN A 111 -12.82 26.27 -10.63
N THR A 112 -11.82 27.04 -11.04
CA THR A 112 -12.02 28.42 -11.52
C THR A 112 -12.43 28.42 -12.99
N ASP A 113 -13.47 29.19 -13.33
CA ASP A 113 -13.89 29.38 -14.73
C ASP A 113 -13.13 30.51 -15.44
N SER A 114 -12.24 31.21 -14.71
CA SER A 114 -11.52 32.38 -15.21
C SER A 114 -10.07 32.10 -15.60
N LEU A 115 -9.56 30.87 -15.43
CA LEU A 115 -8.16 30.56 -15.76
C LEU A 115 -7.98 30.54 -17.29
N PRO A 116 -7.07 31.37 -17.86
CA PRO A 116 -6.76 31.30 -19.28
C PRO A 116 -5.99 30.01 -19.61
N GLY A 117 -6.36 29.36 -20.71
CA GLY A 117 -5.75 28.14 -21.19
C GLY A 117 -5.82 27.99 -22.71
N LYS A 118 -5.11 26.99 -23.21
CA LYS A 118 -5.22 26.55 -24.61
C LYS A 118 -6.27 25.46 -24.68
N SER A 119 -7.17 25.56 -25.66
CA SER A 119 -8.13 24.50 -25.99
C SER A 119 -7.41 23.18 -26.23
N ALA A 120 -7.89 22.10 -25.64
CA ALA A 120 -7.41 20.74 -25.85
C ALA A 120 -7.45 20.38 -27.34
N ASN A 121 -8.54 20.79 -27.98
CA ASN A 121 -8.80 20.54 -29.40
C ASN A 121 -8.79 21.85 -30.17
N GLY A 122 -7.72 22.08 -30.94
CA GLY A 122 -7.56 23.22 -31.84
C GLY A 122 -6.67 24.35 -31.32
N LEU A 123 -6.25 25.23 -32.22
CA LEU A 123 -5.39 26.38 -31.91
C LEU A 123 -6.24 27.60 -31.52
N LYS A 124 -6.89 27.53 -30.36
CA LYS A 124 -7.65 28.66 -29.80
C LYS A 124 -7.50 28.73 -28.29
N PHE A 125 -7.73 29.91 -27.74
CA PHE A 125 -7.81 30.09 -26.30
C PHE A 125 -9.16 29.61 -25.76
N LYS A 126 -9.12 29.15 -24.51
CA LYS A 126 -10.28 28.82 -23.70
C LYS A 126 -10.04 29.28 -22.27
N TRP A 127 -11.11 29.66 -21.58
CA TRP A 127 -11.06 30.01 -20.17
C TRP A 127 -11.87 28.99 -19.38
N GLY A 128 -11.37 28.64 -18.19
CA GLY A 128 -12.08 27.78 -17.28
C GLY A 128 -12.04 26.30 -17.65
N PHE A 129 -13.07 25.57 -17.24
CA PHE A 129 -13.07 24.10 -17.24
C PHE A 129 -12.78 23.47 -18.62
N GLU A 130 -11.83 22.54 -18.65
CA GLU A 130 -11.60 21.66 -19.79
C GLU A 130 -11.05 20.29 -19.37
N ILE A 131 -11.64 19.23 -19.93
CA ILE A 131 -11.27 17.84 -19.66
C ILE A 131 -9.78 17.63 -20.00
N ASP A 132 -9.06 16.94 -19.12
CA ASP A 132 -7.63 16.66 -19.20
C ASP A 132 -6.71 17.90 -19.26
N HIS A 133 -7.23 19.11 -19.02
CA HIS A 133 -6.47 20.37 -19.03
C HIS A 133 -6.65 21.18 -17.74
N HIS A 134 -7.87 21.70 -17.52
CA HIS A 134 -8.24 22.45 -16.32
C HIS A 134 -9.52 21.87 -15.73
N ALA A 135 -9.34 20.84 -14.92
CA ALA A 135 -10.41 20.16 -14.20
C ALA A 135 -9.89 19.74 -12.83
N VAL A 136 -10.82 19.47 -11.91
CA VAL A 136 -10.44 18.93 -10.61
C VAL A 136 -9.76 17.59 -10.80
N ASN A 137 -8.46 17.54 -10.48
CA ASN A 137 -7.78 16.29 -10.26
C ASN A 137 -7.97 15.83 -8.80
N THR A 138 -7.95 14.53 -8.58
CA THR A 138 -7.99 13.94 -7.25
C THR A 138 -6.56 13.78 -6.75
N VAL A 139 -6.20 14.50 -5.68
CA VAL A 139 -4.87 14.43 -5.04
C VAL A 139 -5.07 14.03 -3.59
N PRO A 140 -4.49 12.90 -3.16
CA PRO A 140 -3.12 12.91 -2.65
C PRO A 140 -2.20 11.80 -3.20
N LYS A 141 -1.00 12.17 -3.65
CA LYS A 141 0.13 11.23 -3.83
C LYS A 141 0.86 10.93 -2.51
N GLU A 142 0.55 11.69 -1.46
CA GLU A 142 1.16 11.62 -0.13
C GLU A 142 0.09 11.92 0.92
N CYS A 143 0.11 11.19 2.03
CA CYS A 143 -0.77 11.45 3.16
C CYS A 143 -0.14 10.96 4.47
N LEU A 144 -0.59 11.52 5.58
CA LEU A 144 -0.22 11.02 6.89
C LEU A 144 -1.03 9.77 7.20
N ILE A 145 -0.32 8.72 7.58
CA ILE A 145 -0.90 7.43 7.92
C ILE A 145 -0.43 6.98 9.29
N ARG A 146 -1.21 6.13 9.92
CA ARG A 146 -0.81 5.29 11.05
C ARG A 146 -0.77 3.85 10.58
N ILE A 147 0.32 3.17 10.93
CA ILE A 147 0.58 1.76 10.65
C ILE A 147 0.44 1.01 11.96
N THR A 148 -0.33 -0.08 11.95
CA THR A 148 -0.49 -0.96 13.13
C THR A 148 -0.28 -2.40 12.70
N LYS A 149 0.49 -3.19 13.46
CA LYS A 149 0.64 -4.62 13.18
C LYS A 149 -0.73 -5.30 13.23
N ALA A 150 -1.01 -6.13 12.22
CA ALA A 150 -2.22 -6.94 12.12
C ALA A 150 -1.91 -8.37 12.54
N GLU A 151 -0.95 -9.00 11.86
CA GLU A 151 -0.55 -10.39 12.13
C GLU A 151 0.87 -10.66 11.61
N ASP A 152 1.43 -11.79 12.04
CA ASP A 152 2.72 -12.27 11.56
C ASP A 152 2.69 -12.62 10.06
N GLY A 153 3.82 -12.46 9.39
CA GLY A 153 3.92 -12.65 7.93
C GLY A 153 3.87 -14.08 7.42
N GLY A 154 4.11 -15.06 8.31
CA GLY A 154 4.12 -16.48 8.01
C GLY A 154 2.75 -17.05 7.65
N ILE A 155 2.75 -18.27 7.12
CA ILE A 155 1.51 -18.97 6.77
C ILE A 155 0.67 -19.17 8.04
N GLY A 156 -0.63 -18.88 7.94
CA GLY A 156 -1.55 -19.00 9.07
C GLY A 156 -1.29 -17.98 10.18
N ALA A 157 -0.71 -16.82 9.86
CA ALA A 157 -0.42 -15.75 10.82
C ALA A 157 0.56 -16.18 11.93
N ARG A 158 1.51 -17.06 11.60
CA ARG A 158 2.47 -17.61 12.57
C ARG A 158 3.90 -17.47 12.08
N GLY A 159 4.70 -16.71 12.83
CA GLY A 159 6.13 -16.63 12.62
C GLY A 159 6.53 -15.84 11.36
N PRO A 160 7.83 -15.86 11.02
CA PRO A 160 8.36 -15.02 9.95
C PRO A 160 7.86 -15.44 8.58
N TRP A 161 7.71 -14.46 7.69
CA TRP A 161 7.44 -14.70 6.28
C TRP A 161 8.60 -15.46 5.62
N GLU A 162 8.30 -16.45 4.78
CA GLU A 162 9.29 -17.39 4.24
C GLU A 162 10.55 -16.73 3.64
N PRO A 163 10.48 -15.69 2.80
CA PRO A 163 11.66 -15.02 2.27
C PRO A 163 12.58 -14.42 3.33
N VAL A 164 12.04 -14.04 4.49
CA VAL A 164 12.85 -13.51 5.60
C VAL A 164 13.76 -14.59 6.18
N ARG A 165 13.30 -15.84 6.17
CA ARG A 165 14.05 -16.99 6.69
C ARG A 165 15.29 -17.33 5.84
N THR A 166 15.34 -16.85 4.60
CA THR A 166 16.47 -17.10 3.69
C THR A 166 17.76 -16.44 4.14
N GLY A 167 17.67 -15.38 4.95
CA GLY A 167 18.84 -14.58 5.32
C GLY A 167 19.29 -13.58 4.26
N PHE A 168 18.49 -13.35 3.21
CA PHE A 168 18.82 -12.47 2.08
C PHE A 168 17.97 -11.19 2.03
N THR A 169 17.16 -10.93 3.05
CA THR A 169 16.34 -9.72 3.13
C THR A 169 17.01 -8.65 3.99
N PRO A 170 16.81 -7.35 3.68
CA PRO A 170 17.42 -6.27 4.46
C PRO A 170 17.13 -6.36 5.95
N GLY A 171 18.17 -6.24 6.79
CA GLY A 171 18.09 -6.27 8.25
C GLY A 171 17.90 -7.66 8.86
N GLN A 172 18.04 -8.72 8.05
CA GLN A 172 17.95 -10.14 8.40
C GLN A 172 19.04 -10.93 7.67
N GLU A 173 20.19 -10.31 7.41
CA GLU A 173 21.29 -10.90 6.65
C GLU A 173 21.94 -12.06 7.43
N ASN A 174 22.07 -13.23 6.79
CA ASN A 174 22.84 -14.34 7.35
C ASN A 174 24.36 -14.14 7.14
N GLU A 175 25.18 -15.01 7.72
CA GLU A 175 26.65 -14.93 7.62
C GLU A 175 27.12 -14.91 6.15
N PHE A 176 26.49 -15.72 5.30
CA PHE A 176 26.81 -15.74 3.88
C PHE A 176 26.55 -14.39 3.21
N MET A 177 25.40 -13.77 3.46
CA MET A 177 25.02 -12.49 2.89
C MET A 177 25.93 -11.37 3.39
N ILE A 178 26.31 -11.40 4.67
CA ILE A 178 27.26 -10.45 5.25
C ILE A 178 28.63 -10.55 4.57
N LYS A 179 29.17 -11.76 4.38
CA LYS A 179 30.43 -11.96 3.65
C LYS A 179 30.33 -11.50 2.19
N TRP A 180 29.19 -11.74 1.54
CA TRP A 180 28.95 -11.29 0.17
C TRP A 180 28.97 -9.76 0.06
N LEU A 181 28.26 -9.06 0.96
CA LEU A 181 28.22 -7.59 1.00
C LEU A 181 29.60 -6.98 1.25
N LYS A 182 30.47 -7.67 2.01
CA LYS A 182 31.84 -7.23 2.28
C LYS A 182 32.85 -7.62 1.18
N GLY A 183 32.44 -8.41 0.19
CA GLY A 183 33.35 -8.95 -0.83
C GLY A 183 34.31 -10.02 -0.32
N GLU A 184 34.03 -10.65 0.81
CA GLU A 184 34.95 -11.59 1.50
C GLU A 184 34.85 -13.04 0.99
N HIS A 185 34.00 -13.32 0.00
CA HIS A 185 33.81 -14.68 -0.54
C HIS A 185 34.96 -15.17 -1.43
N ILE A 186 35.69 -14.25 -2.04
CA ILE A 186 36.80 -14.58 -2.94
C ILE A 186 38.06 -13.94 -2.38
N LYS A 187 39.02 -14.77 -1.97
CA LYS A 187 40.37 -14.30 -1.66
C LYS A 187 41.14 -14.19 -2.97
N ILE A 188 41.32 -12.97 -3.46
CA ILE A 188 42.23 -12.70 -4.58
C ILE A 188 43.65 -12.83 -4.02
N LYS A 189 44.44 -13.78 -4.55
CA LYS A 189 45.88 -13.79 -4.30
C LYS A 189 46.46 -12.55 -4.98
N VAL A 190 47.03 -11.66 -4.19
CA VAL A 190 47.90 -10.56 -4.66
C VAL A 190 49.30 -11.12 -4.86
#